data_AF-A0A2E6ZWR4-F1
#
_entry.id   AF-A0A2E6ZWR4-F1
#
_cell.length_a   1.000
_cell.length_b   1.000
_cell.length_c   1.000
_cell.angle_alpha   90.00
_cell.angle_beta   90.00
_cell.angle_gamma   90.00
#
_symmetry.space_group_name_H-M   'P 1'
#
loop_
_entity.id
_entity.type
_entity.pdbx_description
1 polymer ?
#
loop_
_entity_poly.entity_id
_entity_poly.type
_entity_poly.pdbx_seq_one_letter_code
_entity_poly.pdbx_strand_id
1 'polypeptide(L)'
;MADPATQSSTQVSEQLPADRDVRIAELLRSGLAHYFRGQFEPAIDVWARVPLLDRDHPLACDCIDRARAAVAALLRESEALAAEGRFVDGLGVLSRVGVGDDDRVDVDRMRVEFQRAALGALLSSVAAQGHTAGSGSESGRS
;
A
#
# COMPACT_ATOMS: atom_id res chain seq x y z
N MET A 1 -50.19 34.98 3.10
CA MET A 1 -49.25 34.91 1.97
C MET A 1 -47.85 34.91 2.56
N ALA A 2 -47.26 33.73 2.76
CA ALA A 2 -45.92 33.60 3.33
C ALA A 2 -44.88 33.70 2.21
N ASP A 3 -43.88 34.56 2.39
CA ASP A 3 -42.82 34.84 1.41
C ASP A 3 -41.86 33.63 1.30
N PRO A 4 -41.70 33.00 0.12
CA PRO A 4 -40.82 31.84 -0.07
C PRO A 4 -39.33 32.19 -0.11
N ALA A 5 -38.96 33.48 -0.10
CA ALA A 5 -37.56 33.90 -0.25
C ALA A 5 -36.72 33.80 1.03
N THR A 6 -37.34 33.74 2.22
CA THR A 6 -36.60 33.71 3.50
C THR A 6 -36.11 32.31 3.86
N GLN A 7 -36.75 31.24 3.35
CA GLN A 7 -36.39 29.86 3.68
C GLN A 7 -35.07 29.44 3.02
N SER A 8 -34.79 29.88 1.79
CA SER A 8 -33.60 29.47 1.04
C SER A 8 -32.28 29.96 1.68
N SER A 9 -32.25 31.13 2.33
CA SER A 9 -31.02 31.65 2.96
C SER A 9 -30.66 30.97 4.28
N THR A 10 -31.67 30.60 5.09
CA THR A 10 -31.44 29.90 6.36
C THR A 10 -31.11 28.42 6.11
N GLN A 11 -31.81 27.77 5.17
CA GLN A 11 -31.61 26.35 4.88
C GLN A 11 -30.20 26.04 4.32
N VAL A 12 -29.68 26.88 3.42
CA VAL A 12 -28.34 26.70 2.84
C VAL A 12 -27.22 26.79 3.90
N SER A 13 -27.42 27.59 4.95
CA SER A 13 -26.41 27.78 6.00
C SER A 13 -26.34 26.60 6.98
N GLU A 14 -27.46 25.90 7.22
CA GLU A 14 -27.53 24.70 8.07
C GLU A 14 -27.26 23.40 7.30
N GLN A 15 -27.50 23.37 5.98
CA GLN A 15 -27.20 22.21 5.13
C GLN A 15 -25.70 22.03 4.88
N LEU A 16 -24.93 23.11 4.78
CA LEU A 16 -23.48 23.03 4.46
C LEU A 16 -22.66 22.24 5.51
N PRO A 17 -22.87 22.41 6.83
CA PRO A 17 -22.21 21.59 7.85
C PRO A 17 -22.72 20.14 7.85
N ALA A 18 -24.02 19.92 7.67
CA ALA A 18 -24.59 18.57 7.64
C ALA A 18 -24.08 17.75 6.44
N ASP A 19 -23.99 18.38 5.26
CA ASP A 19 -23.42 17.75 4.06
C ASP A 19 -21.94 17.43 4.24
N ARG A 20 -21.21 18.29 4.96
CA ARG A 20 -19.81 18.06 5.33
C ARG A 20 -19.66 16.84 6.24
N ASP A 21 -20.47 16.74 7.28
CA ASP A 21 -20.41 15.64 8.25
C ASP A 21 -20.75 14.30 7.58
N VAL A 22 -21.76 14.27 6.71
CA VAL A 22 -22.10 13.10 5.88
C VAL A 22 -20.90 12.71 5.02
N ARG A 23 -20.25 13.69 4.37
CA ARG A 23 -19.10 13.43 3.52
C ARG A 23 -17.89 12.91 4.29
N ILE A 24 -17.62 13.44 5.48
CA ILE A 24 -16.56 12.95 6.38
C ILE A 24 -16.86 11.50 6.78
N ALA A 25 -18.10 11.19 7.16
CA ALA A 25 -18.50 9.83 7.55
C ALA A 25 -18.38 8.83 6.38
N GLU A 26 -18.66 9.24 5.15
CA GLU A 26 -18.43 8.44 3.94
C GLU A 26 -16.95 8.14 3.71
N LEU A 27 -16.09 9.17 3.78
CA LEU A 27 -14.64 9.02 3.61
C LEU A 27 -14.06 8.08 4.67
N LEU A 28 -14.43 8.26 5.93
CA LEU A 28 -13.97 7.38 7.02
C LEU A 28 -14.35 5.92 6.78
N ARG A 29 -15.62 5.66 6.43
CA ARG A 29 -16.14 4.32 6.17
C ARG A 29 -15.50 3.67 4.94
N SER A 30 -15.29 4.44 3.87
CA SER A 30 -14.64 3.97 2.65
C SER A 30 -13.18 3.62 2.92
N GLY A 31 -12.43 4.47 3.62
CA GLY A 31 -11.03 4.17 3.97
C GLY A 31 -10.91 2.97 4.91
N LEU A 32 -11.85 2.78 5.86
CA LEU A 32 -11.91 1.58 6.69
C LEU A 32 -12.10 0.30 5.86
N ALA A 33 -12.93 0.33 4.83
CA ALA A 33 -13.11 -0.82 3.94
C ALA A 33 -11.82 -1.22 3.23
N HIS A 34 -11.00 -0.24 2.81
CA HIS A 34 -9.66 -0.49 2.25
C HIS A 34 -8.69 -1.01 3.31
N TYR A 35 -8.67 -0.40 4.49
CA TYR A 35 -7.80 -0.81 5.60
C TYR A 35 -8.00 -2.28 5.98
N PHE A 36 -9.25 -2.71 6.16
CA PHE A 36 -9.56 -4.11 6.49
C PHE A 36 -9.24 -5.11 5.37
N ARG A 37 -9.11 -4.64 4.12
CA ARG A 37 -8.64 -5.45 2.98
C ARG A 37 -7.11 -5.50 2.88
N GLY A 38 -6.38 -4.88 3.81
CA GLY A 38 -4.91 -4.74 3.76
C GLY A 38 -4.44 -3.68 2.77
N GLN A 39 -5.35 -2.93 2.15
CA GLN A 39 -5.07 -1.88 1.19
C GLN A 39 -4.79 -0.57 1.93
N PHE A 40 -3.67 -0.52 2.65
CA PHE A 40 -3.35 0.59 3.55
C PHE A 40 -3.13 1.92 2.81
N GLU A 41 -2.53 1.90 1.62
CA GLU A 41 -2.33 3.11 0.81
C GLU A 41 -3.66 3.71 0.31
N PRO A 42 -4.56 2.95 -0.36
CA PRO A 42 -5.90 3.46 -0.68
C PRO A 42 -6.69 3.96 0.53
N ALA A 43 -6.49 3.36 1.71
CA ALA A 43 -7.10 3.85 2.94
C ALA A 43 -6.56 5.23 3.34
N ILE A 44 -5.25 5.43 3.27
CA ILE A 44 -4.58 6.71 3.55
C ILE A 44 -5.07 7.79 2.57
N ASP A 45 -5.13 7.50 1.27
CA ASP A 45 -5.57 8.46 0.24
C ASP A 45 -7.01 8.93 0.46
N VAL A 46 -7.90 8.00 0.81
CA VAL A 46 -9.29 8.34 1.12
C VAL A 46 -9.38 9.20 2.37
N TRP A 47 -8.65 8.86 3.44
CA TRP A 47 -8.66 9.64 4.68
C TRP A 47 -7.94 10.99 4.55
N ALA A 48 -6.96 11.12 3.65
CA ALA A 48 -6.27 12.37 3.35
C ALA A 48 -7.18 13.46 2.75
N ARG A 49 -8.39 13.09 2.34
CA ARG A 49 -9.42 14.03 1.88
C ARG A 49 -10.24 14.63 3.02
N VAL A 50 -10.22 14.05 4.22
CA VAL A 50 -10.96 14.56 5.40
C VAL A 50 -10.44 15.93 5.85
N PRO A 51 -9.11 16.19 5.93
CA PRO A 51 -8.58 17.52 6.26
C PRO A 51 -8.99 18.67 5.32
N LEU A 52 -9.47 18.36 4.11
CA LEU A 52 -10.03 19.37 3.19
C LEU A 52 -11.40 19.88 3.65
N LEU A 53 -12.10 19.10 4.48
CA LEU A 53 -13.43 19.38 5.02
C LEU A 53 -13.36 19.82 6.48
N ASP A 54 -12.60 19.07 7.29
CA ASP A 54 -12.33 19.34 8.69
C ASP A 54 -10.84 19.10 8.98
N ARG A 55 -10.08 20.20 9.06
CA ARG A 55 -8.62 20.21 9.12
C ARG A 55 -8.06 19.37 10.27
N ASP A 56 -8.72 19.40 11.42
CA ASP A 56 -8.21 18.83 12.67
C ASP A 56 -9.06 17.62 13.11
N HIS A 57 -9.64 16.89 12.16
CA HIS A 57 -10.50 15.75 12.46
C HIS A 57 -9.71 14.60 13.12
N PRO A 58 -9.89 14.31 14.43
CA PRO A 58 -9.00 13.44 15.20
C PRO A 58 -9.02 11.99 14.69
N LEU A 59 -10.19 11.50 14.29
CA LEU A 59 -10.34 10.13 13.80
C LEU A 59 -9.60 9.90 12.47
N ALA A 60 -9.54 10.91 11.60
CA ALA A 60 -8.82 10.78 10.33
C ALA A 60 -7.31 10.71 10.57
N CYS A 61 -6.78 11.58 11.45
CA CYS A 61 -5.38 11.55 11.86
C CYS A 61 -5.00 10.18 12.45
N ASP A 62 -5.75 9.69 13.43
CA ASP A 62 -5.50 8.39 14.07
C ASP A 62 -5.56 7.21 13.07
N CYS A 63 -6.43 7.30 12.06
CA CYS A 63 -6.55 6.27 11.04
C CYS A 63 -5.36 6.28 10.08
N ILE A 64 -4.95 7.48 9.61
CA ILE A 64 -3.78 7.66 8.75
C ILE A 64 -2.51 7.17 9.45
N ASP A 65 -2.32 7.54 10.72
CA ASP A 65 -1.14 7.12 11.49
C ASP A 65 -1.08 5.60 11.66
N ARG A 66 -2.23 4.96 11.94
CA ARG A 66 -2.32 3.49 12.01
C ARG A 66 -2.04 2.80 10.69
N ALA A 67 -2.52 3.33 9.57
CA ALA A 67 -2.22 2.77 8.25
C ALA A 67 -0.74 2.91 7.89
N ARG A 68 -0.13 4.08 8.14
CA ARG A 68 1.30 4.29 7.94
C ARG A 68 2.16 3.35 8.80
N ALA A 69 1.77 3.13 10.05
CA ALA A 69 2.44 2.17 10.92
C ALA A 69 2.35 0.73 10.37
N ALA A 70 1.19 0.34 9.81
CA ALA A 70 1.02 -0.96 9.19
C ALA A 70 1.89 -1.12 7.94
N VAL A 71 1.97 -0.10 7.09
CA VAL A 71 2.89 -0.08 5.93
C VAL A 71 4.33 -0.25 6.39
N ALA A 72 4.80 0.56 7.35
CA ALA A 72 6.16 0.46 7.87
C ALA A 72 6.49 -0.92 8.49
N ALA A 73 5.51 -1.58 9.10
CA ALA A 73 5.68 -2.94 9.60
C ALA A 73 5.85 -3.97 8.46
N LEU A 74 5.04 -3.86 7.41
CA LEU A 74 5.15 -4.71 6.22
C LEU A 74 6.49 -4.53 5.50
N LEU A 75 6.97 -3.29 5.40
CA LEU A 75 8.28 -3.01 4.80
C LEU A 75 9.40 -3.68 5.61
N ARG A 76 9.40 -3.52 6.93
CA ARG A 76 10.38 -4.20 7.82
C ARG A 76 10.31 -5.72 7.72
N GLU A 77 9.11 -6.30 7.66
CA GLU A 77 8.94 -7.75 7.45
C GLU A 77 9.51 -8.18 6.09
N SER A 78 9.26 -7.41 5.04
CA SER A 78 9.80 -7.71 3.71
C SER A 78 11.33 -7.61 3.67
N GLU A 79 11.92 -6.60 4.32
CA GLU A 79 13.37 -6.41 4.43
C GLU A 79 14.03 -7.58 5.17
N ALA A 80 13.42 -8.05 6.27
CA ALA A 80 13.89 -9.21 7.00
C ALA A 80 13.88 -10.48 6.13
N LEU A 81 12.81 -10.70 5.36
CA LEU A 81 12.72 -11.82 4.42
C LEU A 81 13.76 -11.72 3.29
N ALA A 82 14.04 -10.52 2.78
CA ALA A 82 15.11 -10.31 1.81
C ALA A 82 16.50 -10.63 2.38
N ALA A 83 16.78 -10.22 3.62
CA ALA A 83 18.04 -10.51 4.29
C ALA A 83 18.26 -12.03 4.46
N GLU A 84 17.18 -12.80 4.63
CA GLU A 84 17.18 -14.27 4.67
C GLU A 84 17.24 -14.93 3.27
N GLY A 85 17.25 -14.15 2.18
CA GLY A 85 17.22 -14.64 0.81
C GLY A 85 15.84 -15.11 0.34
N ARG A 86 14.79 -14.87 1.13
CA ARG A 86 13.40 -15.28 0.87
C ARG A 86 12.62 -14.20 0.12
N PHE A 87 13.15 -13.80 -1.03
CA PHE A 87 12.60 -12.69 -1.82
C PHE A 87 11.15 -12.91 -2.30
N VAL A 88 10.77 -14.15 -2.59
CA VAL A 88 9.39 -14.50 -3.00
C VAL A 88 8.39 -14.26 -1.87
N ASP A 89 8.76 -14.63 -0.64
CA ASP A 89 7.93 -14.40 0.54
C ASP A 89 7.81 -12.90 0.83
N GLY A 90 8.92 -12.17 0.73
CA GLY A 90 8.94 -10.70 0.86
C GLY A 90 8.04 -10.02 -0.18
N LEU A 91 8.06 -10.47 -1.44
CA LEU A 91 7.15 -10.00 -2.48
C LEU A 91 5.68 -10.34 -2.17
N GLY A 92 5.40 -11.47 -1.54
CA GLY A 92 4.06 -11.84 -1.08
C GLY A 92 3.52 -10.93 0.04
N VAL A 93 4.40 -10.45 0.91
CA VAL A 93 4.08 -9.43 1.93
C VAL A 93 3.75 -8.10 1.26
N LEU A 94 4.58 -7.64 0.31
CA LEU A 94 4.38 -6.37 -0.39
C LEU A 94 3.17 -6.38 -1.33
N SER A 95 2.81 -7.53 -1.91
CA SER A 95 1.65 -7.67 -2.80
C SER A 95 0.31 -7.41 -2.09
N ARG A 96 0.26 -7.57 -0.75
CA ARG A 96 -0.92 -7.24 0.06
C ARG A 96 -1.19 -5.74 0.14
N VAL A 97 -0.18 -4.89 -0.09
CA VAL A 97 -0.33 -3.43 -0.14
C VAL A 97 -1.05 -2.97 -1.44
N GLY A 98 -1.37 -3.92 -2.32
CA GLY A 98 -2.32 -3.77 -3.43
C GLY A 98 -1.63 -3.18 -4.66
N VAL A 99 -1.32 -4.00 -5.66
CA VAL A 99 -0.83 -3.54 -6.97
C VAL A 99 -1.89 -2.63 -7.63
N GLY A 100 -1.48 -1.42 -8.02
CA GLY A 100 -2.28 -0.50 -8.83
C GLY A 100 -2.80 0.71 -8.08
N ASP A 101 -2.02 1.80 -8.07
CA ASP A 101 -2.46 3.18 -8.36
C ASP A 101 -1.23 4.10 -8.36
N ASP A 102 -1.30 5.18 -9.14
CA ASP A 102 -0.22 5.90 -9.83
C ASP A 102 0.79 6.66 -8.94
N ASP A 103 0.57 6.73 -7.62
CA ASP A 103 1.36 7.55 -6.70
C ASP A 103 2.33 6.74 -5.82
N ARG A 104 3.17 5.90 -6.44
CA ARG A 104 4.04 4.96 -5.71
C ARG A 104 5.50 5.02 -6.08
N VAL A 105 6.28 5.89 -5.44
CA VAL A 105 7.73 5.86 -5.62
C VAL A 105 8.38 4.80 -4.72
N ASP A 106 8.05 4.72 -3.43
CA ASP A 106 8.82 3.90 -2.48
C ASP A 106 8.48 2.40 -2.48
N VAL A 107 7.19 2.06 -2.48
CA VAL A 107 6.74 0.64 -2.51
C VAL A 107 7.04 -0.01 -3.86
N ASP A 108 6.87 0.72 -4.97
CA ASP A 108 7.22 0.20 -6.28
C ASP A 108 8.72 0.13 -6.50
N ARG A 109 9.50 1.11 -5.98
CA ARG A 109 10.96 1.00 -5.95
C ARG A 109 11.38 -0.27 -5.22
N MET A 110 10.79 -0.56 -4.06
CA MET A 110 11.13 -1.77 -3.30
C MET A 110 10.71 -3.05 -4.04
N ARG A 111 9.54 -3.06 -4.70
CA ARG A 111 9.14 -4.19 -5.57
C ARG A 111 10.15 -4.42 -6.69
N VAL A 112 10.60 -3.36 -7.37
CA VAL A 112 11.57 -3.46 -8.47
C VAL A 112 12.91 -4.00 -7.97
N GLU A 113 13.39 -3.51 -6.83
CA GLU A 113 14.64 -4.00 -6.21
C GLU A 113 14.54 -5.48 -5.83
N PHE A 114 13.43 -5.90 -5.22
CA PHE A 114 13.20 -7.30 -4.86
C PHE A 114 13.08 -8.21 -6.08
N GLN A 115 12.37 -7.77 -7.12
CA GLN A 115 12.26 -8.50 -8.39
C GLN A 115 13.63 -8.70 -9.04
N ARG A 116 14.46 -7.64 -9.05
CA ARG A 116 15.83 -7.71 -9.58
C ARG A 116 16.71 -8.63 -8.76
N ALA A 117 16.65 -8.55 -7.43
CA ALA A 117 17.42 -9.41 -6.53
C ALA A 117 17.04 -10.89 -6.71
N ALA A 118 15.75 -11.21 -6.80
CA ALA A 118 15.26 -12.57 -7.02
C ALA A 118 15.74 -13.15 -8.37
N LEU A 119 15.64 -12.37 -9.45
CA LEU A 119 16.15 -12.77 -10.77
C LEU A 119 17.67 -12.98 -10.74
N GLY A 120 18.42 -12.10 -10.07
CA GLY A 120 19.88 -12.24 -9.91
C GLY A 120 20.29 -13.50 -9.15
N ALA A 121 19.55 -13.85 -8.09
CA ALA A 121 19.78 -15.07 -7.31
C ALA A 121 19.48 -16.34 -8.13
N LEU A 122 18.38 -16.36 -8.88
CA LEU A 122 18.02 -17.48 -9.77
C LEU A 122 19.05 -17.67 -10.88
N LEU A 123 19.50 -16.58 -11.52
CA LEU A 123 20.53 -16.64 -12.57
C LEU A 123 21.88 -17.09 -12.03
N SER A 124 22.28 -16.62 -10.84
CA SER A 124 23.49 -17.08 -10.16
C SER A 124 23.42 -18.56 -9.79
N SER A 125 22.25 -19.05 -9.36
CA SER A 125 22.02 -20.47 -9.07
C SER A 125 22.11 -21.35 -10.33
N VAL A 126 21.58 -20.91 -11.47
CA VAL A 126 21.70 -21.61 -12.76
C VAL A 126 23.15 -21.64 -13.24
N ALA A 127 23.89 -20.54 -13.10
CA ALA A 127 25.31 -20.48 -13.44
C ALA A 127 26.16 -21.45 -12.59
N ALA A 128 25.85 -21.58 -11.30
CA ALA A 128 26.51 -22.54 -10.41
C ALA A 128 26.23 -24.01 -10.78
N GLN A 129 25.05 -24.32 -11.31
CA GLN A 129 24.67 -25.68 -11.74
C GLN A 129 25.27 -26.08 -13.10
N GLY A 130 25.55 -25.12 -13.98
CA GLY A 130 26.19 -25.37 -15.28
C GLY A 130 27.67 -25.76 -15.20
N HIS A 131 28.35 -25.50 -14.07
CA HIS A 131 29.79 -25.76 -13.92
C HIS A 131 30.11 -27.16 -13.37
N THR A 132 29.13 -27.91 -12.87
CA THR A 132 29.33 -29.26 -12.30
C THR A 132 29.11 -30.38 -13.32
N ALA A 133 28.53 -30.09 -14.49
CA ALA A 133 28.26 -31.07 -15.55
C ALA A 133 29.46 -31.37 -16.48
N GLY A 134 30.63 -30.76 -16.26
CA GLY A 134 31.81 -30.89 -17.14
C GLY A 134 32.92 -31.83 -16.65
N SER A 135 32.81 -32.47 -15.48
CA SER A 135 33.87 -33.34 -14.93
C SER A 135 33.42 -34.80 -14.90
N GLY A 136 33.42 -35.44 -16.07
CA GLY A 136 32.99 -36.83 -16.19
C GLY A 136 33.15 -37.37 -17.61
N SER A 137 34.35 -37.32 -18.18
CA SER A 137 34.69 -38.17 -19.32
C SER A 137 36.18 -38.57 -19.29
N GLU A 138 36.35 -39.84 -18.91
CA GLU A 138 37.40 -40.78 -19.29
C GLU A 138 38.82 -40.62 -18.74
N SER A 139 38.97 -41.20 -17.54
CA SER A 139 40.03 -42.19 -17.31
C SER A 139 40.10 -43.24 -18.43
N GLY A 140 41.32 -43.47 -18.93
CA GLY A 140 41.80 -44.82 -19.18
C GLY A 140 41.96 -45.26 -20.64
N ARG A 141 43.22 -45.32 -21.09
CA ARG A 141 43.91 -46.41 -21.82
C ARG A 141 45.28 -45.86 -22.23
N SER A 142 46.35 -46.20 -21.51
CA SER A 142 47.16 -47.43 -21.70
C SER A 142 47.69 -47.55 -23.11
#